data_AF-A0A937IG95-F1
#
_entry.id   AF-A0A937IG95-F1
#
_cell.length_a   1.000
_cell.length_b   1.000
_cell.length_c   1.000
_cell.angle_alpha   90.00
_cell.angle_beta   90.00
_cell.angle_gamma   90.00
#
_symmetry.space_group_name_H-M   'P 1'
#
loop_
_entity.id
_entity.type
_entity.pdbx_description
1 polymer ?
#
loop_
_entity_poly.entity_id
_entity_poly.type
_entity_poly.pdbx_seq_one_letter_code
_entity_poly.pdbx_strand_id
1 'polypeptide(L)'
;MIENLINFIKSRKFIYSVSALVLLFGVLAFVNYLNDQKNQEEFLLFVAINEEFSNETETAEDLFNRLDLEYQNFGYELITKSVLAKKALDESSFELALDIYLDINEQLQSSSIANATKNVLKEQYVENIIRLYIELDRYEEGRLFLEQSNLKSPRFYELGGDFYKSFSENDLANQWYDKALDSDLNETQKNLIELKKPFNE
;
A
#
# COMPACT_ATOMS: atom_id res chain seq x y z
N MET A 1 24.34 19.73 -55.37
CA MET A 1 23.44 19.21 -54.32
C MET A 1 24.10 18.10 -53.50
N ILE A 2 24.67 17.07 -54.15
CA ILE A 2 25.41 15.98 -53.48
C ILE A 2 26.69 16.48 -52.77
N GLU A 3 27.47 17.37 -53.38
CA GLU A 3 28.68 17.93 -52.75
C GLU A 3 28.40 18.74 -51.48
N ASN A 4 27.28 19.49 -51.45
CA ASN A 4 26.86 20.24 -50.28
C ASN A 4 26.45 19.30 -49.13
N LEU A 5 25.83 18.16 -49.45
CA LEU A 5 25.52 17.12 -48.48
C LEU A 5 26.80 16.48 -47.90
N ILE A 6 27.77 16.18 -48.75
CA ILE A 6 29.08 15.63 -48.34
C ILE A 6 29.83 16.60 -47.42
N ASN A 7 29.83 17.89 -47.76
CA ASN A 7 30.48 18.92 -46.95
C ASN A 7 29.76 19.16 -45.61
N PHE A 8 28.45 19.01 -45.58
CA PHE A 8 27.66 19.07 -44.34
C PHE A 8 27.98 17.90 -43.40
N ILE A 9 28.01 16.65 -43.91
CA ILE A 9 28.36 15.44 -43.14
C ILE A 9 29.80 15.52 -42.61
N LYS A 10 30.73 16.07 -43.39
CA LYS A 10 32.13 16.27 -42.96
C LYS A 10 32.32 17.48 -42.05
N SER A 11 31.29 18.28 -41.83
CA SER A 11 31.42 19.47 -40.99
C SER A 11 31.66 19.08 -39.53
N ARG A 12 32.54 19.82 -38.84
CA ARG A 12 32.81 19.58 -37.41
C ARG A 12 31.53 19.65 -36.57
N LYS A 13 30.60 20.55 -36.93
CA LYS A 13 29.32 20.70 -36.24
C LYS A 13 28.46 19.42 -36.32
N PHE A 14 28.39 18.81 -37.50
CA PHE A 14 27.68 17.54 -37.70
C PHE A 14 28.35 16.40 -36.93
N ILE A 15 29.69 16.29 -37.01
CA ILE A 15 30.45 15.26 -36.29
C ILE A 15 30.25 15.40 -34.77
N TYR A 16 30.33 16.62 -34.22
CA TYR A 16 30.10 16.85 -32.80
C TYR A 16 28.65 16.58 -32.38
N SER A 17 27.65 16.95 -33.18
CA SER A 17 26.25 16.67 -32.84
C SER A 17 25.95 15.18 -32.84
N VAL A 18 26.46 14.44 -33.84
CA VAL A 18 26.31 12.98 -33.91
C VAL A 18 27.06 12.30 -32.76
N SER A 19 28.28 12.74 -32.44
CA SER A 19 29.05 12.19 -31.31
C SER A 19 28.33 12.43 -29.98
N ALA A 20 27.76 13.61 -29.76
CA ALA A 20 26.97 13.90 -28.56
C ALA A 20 25.70 13.04 -28.47
N LEU A 21 25.01 12.81 -29.59
CA LEU A 21 23.86 11.90 -29.65
C LEU A 21 24.24 10.47 -29.29
N VAL A 22 25.33 9.95 -29.85
CA VAL A 22 25.81 8.59 -29.55
C VAL A 22 26.18 8.44 -28.07
N LEU A 23 26.85 9.44 -27.50
CA LEU A 23 27.17 9.46 -26.06
C LEU A 23 25.90 9.51 -25.20
N LEU A 24 24.91 10.33 -25.55
CA LEU A 24 23.63 10.38 -24.85
C LEU A 24 22.94 9.02 -24.86
N PHE A 25 22.88 8.36 -26.02
CA PHE A 25 22.32 7.01 -26.14
C PHE A 25 23.10 5.99 -25.32
N GLY A 26 24.43 6.07 -25.30
CA GLY A 26 25.29 5.20 -24.47
C GLY A 26 25.03 5.38 -22.98
N VAL A 27 24.88 6.62 -22.51
CA VAL A 27 24.54 6.93 -21.11
C VAL A 27 23.16 6.38 -20.76
N LEU A 28 22.15 6.62 -21.60
CA LEU A 28 20.79 6.12 -21.37
C LEU A 28 20.74 4.58 -21.35
N ALA A 29 21.43 3.92 -22.28
CA ALA A 29 21.52 2.46 -22.32
C ALA A 29 22.21 1.89 -21.07
N PHE A 30 23.29 2.55 -20.61
CA PHE A 30 23.99 2.15 -19.40
C PHE A 30 23.14 2.35 -18.14
N VAL A 31 22.43 3.47 -18.03
CA VAL A 31 21.49 3.72 -16.92
C VAL A 31 20.38 2.67 -16.91
N ASN A 32 19.80 2.33 -18.06
CA ASN A 32 18.79 1.28 -18.15
C ASN A 32 19.34 -0.09 -17.74
N TYR A 33 20.53 -0.46 -18.21
CA TYR A 33 21.19 -1.71 -17.81
C TYR A 33 21.42 -1.80 -16.30
N LEU A 34 21.91 -0.72 -15.68
CA LEU A 34 22.07 -0.68 -14.22
C LEU A 34 20.74 -0.79 -13.49
N ASN A 35 19.69 -0.17 -14.02
CA ASN A 35 18.35 -0.23 -13.42
C ASN A 35 17.75 -1.63 -13.51
N ASP A 36 17.91 -2.30 -14.65
CA ASP A 36 17.48 -3.69 -14.85
C ASP A 36 18.21 -4.65 -13.90
N GLN A 37 19.52 -4.45 -13.71
CA GLN A 37 20.28 -5.24 -12.74
C GLN A 37 19.80 -5.05 -11.31
N LYS A 38 19.59 -3.80 -10.88
CA LYS A 38 19.06 -3.49 -9.55
C LYS A 38 17.69 -4.11 -9.31
N ASN A 39 16.80 -3.99 -10.29
CA ASN A 39 15.47 -4.60 -10.21
C ASN A 39 15.57 -6.13 -10.09
N GLN A 40 16.53 -6.75 -10.78
CA GLN A 40 16.76 -8.19 -10.67
C GLN A 40 17.28 -8.58 -9.29
N GLU A 41 18.21 -7.81 -8.72
CA GLU A 41 18.73 -8.04 -7.36
C GLU A 41 17.62 -7.93 -6.32
N GLU A 42 16.79 -6.88 -6.38
CA GLU A 42 15.65 -6.72 -5.48
C GLU A 42 14.60 -7.82 -5.65
N PHE A 43 14.35 -8.26 -6.89
CA PHE A 43 13.43 -9.37 -7.12
C PHE A 43 13.95 -10.67 -6.50
N LEU A 44 15.25 -10.94 -6.58
CA LEU A 44 15.84 -12.12 -5.93
C LEU A 44 15.78 -12.03 -4.41
N LEU A 45 16.01 -10.85 -3.84
CA LEU A 45 15.81 -10.59 -2.41
C LEU A 45 14.36 -10.85 -1.99
N PHE A 46 13.41 -10.32 -2.75
CA PHE A 46 11.97 -10.53 -2.54
C PHE A 46 11.61 -12.02 -2.56
N VAL A 47 12.14 -12.79 -3.52
CA VAL A 47 11.90 -14.24 -3.58
C VAL A 47 12.49 -14.93 -2.35
N ALA A 48 13.74 -14.63 -1.98
CA ALA A 48 14.41 -15.25 -0.84
C ALA A 48 13.68 -14.97 0.48
N ILE A 49 13.22 -13.74 0.71
CA ILE A 49 12.44 -13.39 1.91
C ILE A 49 11.09 -14.11 1.95
N ASN A 50 10.40 -14.23 0.81
CA ASN A 50 9.12 -14.97 0.80
C ASN A 50 9.30 -16.48 1.01
N GLU A 51 10.44 -17.06 0.65
CA GLU A 51 10.76 -18.44 0.99
C GLU A 51 10.89 -18.62 2.52
N GLU A 52 11.51 -17.66 3.22
CA GLU A 52 11.60 -17.66 4.68
C GLU A 52 10.22 -17.61 5.36
N PHE A 53 9.26 -16.88 4.78
CA PHE A 53 7.88 -16.83 5.29
C PHE A 53 7.14 -18.17 5.23
N SER A 54 7.59 -19.09 4.37
CA SER A 54 7.02 -20.44 4.27
C SER A 54 7.54 -21.38 5.36
N ASN A 55 8.51 -20.93 6.18
CA ASN A 55 9.02 -21.72 7.29
C ASN A 55 8.05 -21.67 8.49
N GLU A 56 7.36 -22.78 8.74
CA GLU A 56 6.40 -22.90 9.84
C GLU A 56 7.03 -22.84 11.24
N THR A 57 8.36 -23.03 11.36
CA THR A 57 9.03 -23.01 12.67
C THR A 57 9.41 -21.60 13.13
N GLU A 58 9.49 -20.64 12.21
CA GLU A 58 9.85 -19.26 12.52
C GLU A 58 8.57 -18.47 12.80
N THR A 59 8.54 -17.70 13.89
CA THR A 59 7.42 -16.80 14.19
C THR A 59 7.50 -15.54 13.35
N ALA A 60 6.39 -14.81 13.22
CA ALA A 60 6.39 -13.50 12.60
C ALA A 60 7.35 -12.52 13.28
N GLU A 61 7.49 -12.61 14.61
CA GLU A 61 8.38 -11.75 15.38
C GLU A 61 9.86 -12.09 15.13
N ASP A 62 10.21 -13.37 15.02
CA ASP A 62 11.57 -13.80 14.65
C ASP A 62 11.94 -13.27 13.25
N LEU A 63 11.04 -13.42 12.29
CA LEU A 63 11.22 -12.96 10.92
C LEU A 63 11.32 -11.43 10.84
N PHE A 64 10.46 -10.70 11.56
CA PHE A 64 10.48 -9.24 11.61
C PHE A 64 11.81 -8.69 12.14
N ASN A 65 12.37 -9.32 13.17
CA ASN A 65 13.61 -8.87 13.78
C ASN A 65 14.87 -9.26 12.98
N ARG A 66 14.79 -10.33 12.19
CA ARG A 66 15.95 -10.89 11.47
C ARG A 66 16.06 -10.41 10.02
N LEU A 67 14.94 -10.23 9.33
CA LEU A 67 14.91 -9.94 7.90
C LEU A 67 14.91 -8.43 7.65
N ASP A 68 15.65 -8.01 6.62
CA ASP A 68 15.56 -6.66 6.10
C ASP A 68 14.37 -6.57 5.15
N LEU A 69 13.33 -5.82 5.55
CA LEU A 69 12.07 -5.71 4.82
C LEU A 69 12.00 -4.40 4.01
N GLU A 70 13.07 -3.61 3.95
CA GLU A 70 13.13 -2.38 3.17
C GLU A 70 13.48 -2.67 1.70
N TYR A 71 12.76 -2.03 0.77
CA TYR A 71 13.05 -2.15 -0.66
C TYR A 71 13.05 -0.76 -1.32
N GLN A 72 13.87 -0.56 -2.34
CA GLN A 72 13.74 0.62 -3.21
C GLN A 72 12.44 0.52 -4.02
N ASN A 73 12.05 -0.70 -4.43
CA ASN A 73 10.73 -0.95 -5.00
C ASN A 73 9.66 -1.12 -3.92
N PHE A 74 8.90 -0.05 -3.69
CA PHE A 74 7.78 -0.04 -2.76
C PHE A 74 6.75 -1.17 -2.98
N GLY A 75 6.58 -1.67 -4.20
CA GLY A 75 5.67 -2.78 -4.47
C GLY A 75 6.13 -4.09 -3.81
N TYR A 76 7.44 -4.37 -3.81
CA TYR A 76 8.00 -5.54 -3.14
C TYR A 76 7.94 -5.41 -1.62
N GLU A 77 8.27 -4.22 -1.10
CA GLU A 77 8.15 -3.91 0.32
C GLU A 77 6.71 -4.09 0.80
N LEU A 78 5.76 -3.50 0.09
CA LEU A 78 4.33 -3.56 0.39
C LEU A 78 3.84 -5.02 0.51
N ILE A 79 4.15 -5.85 -0.49
CA ILE A 79 3.73 -7.26 -0.52
C ILE A 79 4.40 -8.01 0.63
N THR A 80 5.71 -7.86 0.80
CA THR A 80 6.50 -8.56 1.82
C THR A 80 5.97 -8.27 3.22
N LYS A 81 5.80 -6.99 3.55
CA LYS A 81 5.24 -6.55 4.84
C LYS A 81 3.80 -7.01 5.02
N SER A 82 2.99 -7.00 3.96
CA SER A 82 1.60 -7.50 4.03
C SER A 82 1.52 -9.00 4.35
N VAL A 83 2.43 -9.81 3.78
CA VAL A 83 2.52 -11.25 4.07
C VAL A 83 2.96 -11.47 5.51
N LEU A 84 3.96 -10.73 5.99
CA LEU A 84 4.40 -10.84 7.38
C LEU A 84 3.32 -10.41 8.37
N ALA A 85 2.61 -9.31 8.10
CA ALA A 85 1.46 -8.88 8.91
C ALA A 85 0.37 -9.97 8.94
N LYS A 86 0.10 -10.62 7.80
CA LYS A 86 -0.86 -11.74 7.74
C LYS A 86 -0.41 -12.93 8.59
N LYS A 87 0.88 -13.28 8.57
CA LYS A 87 1.45 -14.31 9.44
C LYS A 87 1.33 -13.92 10.92
N ALA A 88 1.64 -12.67 11.27
CA ALA A 88 1.44 -12.14 12.62
C ALA A 88 -0.03 -12.25 13.06
N LEU A 89 -1.00 -11.95 12.18
CA LEU A 89 -2.42 -12.17 12.46
C LEU A 89 -2.76 -13.64 12.73
N ASP A 90 -2.21 -14.57 11.92
CA ASP A 90 -2.45 -16.01 12.10
C ASP A 90 -1.88 -16.54 13.41
N GLU A 91 -0.80 -15.93 13.89
CA GLU A 91 -0.14 -16.24 15.16
C GLU A 91 -0.73 -15.47 16.36
N SER A 92 -1.77 -14.65 16.14
CA SER A 92 -2.37 -13.75 17.14
C SER A 92 -1.41 -12.69 17.70
N SER A 93 -0.34 -12.39 16.98
CA SER A 93 0.60 -11.29 17.28
C SER A 93 0.03 -9.95 16.79
N PHE A 94 -1.09 -9.53 17.39
CA PHE A 94 -1.89 -8.39 16.93
C PHE A 94 -1.15 -7.05 16.99
N GLU A 95 -0.31 -6.84 18.01
CA GLU A 95 0.53 -5.64 18.12
C GLU A 95 1.49 -5.50 16.93
N LEU A 96 2.22 -6.58 16.62
CA LEU A 96 3.13 -6.62 15.48
C LEU A 96 2.39 -6.41 14.16
N ALA A 97 1.23 -7.06 13.99
CA ALA A 97 0.41 -6.87 12.80
C ALA A 97 -0.05 -5.41 12.64
N LEU A 98 -0.44 -4.77 13.74
CA LEU A 98 -0.86 -3.36 13.76
C LEU A 98 0.31 -2.45 13.38
N ASP A 99 1.48 -2.63 13.97
CA ASP A 99 2.67 -1.83 13.68
C ASP A 99 3.05 -1.92 12.19
N ILE A 100 3.03 -3.13 11.63
CA ILE A 100 3.33 -3.34 10.20
C ILE A 100 2.29 -2.65 9.32
N TYR A 101 0.99 -2.76 9.63
CA TYR A 101 -0.04 -2.11 8.81
C TYR A 101 -0.02 -0.58 8.93
N LEU A 102 0.32 -0.03 10.09
CA LEU A 102 0.50 1.41 10.27
C LEU A 102 1.65 1.93 9.42
N ASP A 103 2.80 1.26 9.44
CA ASP A 103 3.96 1.59 8.59
C ASP A 103 3.60 1.52 7.10
N ILE A 104 2.97 0.43 6.65
CA ILE A 104 2.47 0.30 5.27
C ILE A 104 1.57 1.48 4.89
N ASN A 105 0.62 1.85 5.76
CA ASN A 105 -0.33 2.91 5.48
C ASN A 105 0.34 4.29 5.39
N GLU A 106 1.38 4.55 6.18
CA GLU A 106 2.19 5.77 6.08
C GLU A 106 2.95 5.83 4.75
N GLN A 107 3.67 4.76 4.41
CA GLN A 107 4.44 4.68 3.17
C GLN A 107 3.56 4.75 1.92
N LEU A 108 2.36 4.14 1.97
CA LEU A 108 1.41 4.18 0.87
C LEU A 108 1.00 5.63 0.53
N GLN A 109 0.88 6.50 1.53
CA GLN A 109 0.55 7.91 1.32
C GLN A 109 1.62 8.63 0.50
N SER A 110 2.90 8.42 0.83
CA SER A 110 4.05 9.06 0.16
C SER A 110 4.47 8.38 -1.15
N SER A 111 4.00 7.16 -1.41
CA SER A 111 4.36 6.39 -2.61
C SER A 111 3.97 7.04 -3.95
N SER A 112 4.70 6.70 -5.01
CA SER A 112 4.44 7.10 -6.40
C SER A 112 3.39 6.23 -7.12
N ILE A 113 2.76 5.28 -6.40
CA ILE A 113 1.71 4.42 -6.96
C ILE A 113 0.54 5.26 -7.47
N ALA A 114 -0.05 4.84 -8.59
CA ALA A 114 -1.23 5.48 -9.18
C ALA A 114 -2.37 5.63 -8.17
N ASN A 115 -3.01 6.81 -8.14
CA ASN A 115 -4.04 7.16 -7.16
C ASN A 115 -5.18 6.13 -7.07
N ALA A 116 -5.60 5.55 -8.20
CA ALA A 116 -6.64 4.52 -8.21
C ALA A 116 -6.23 3.29 -7.39
N THR A 117 -5.02 2.78 -7.61
CA THR A 117 -4.44 1.65 -6.85
C THR A 117 -4.22 2.03 -5.39
N LYS A 118 -3.73 3.24 -5.14
CA LYS A 118 -3.53 3.77 -3.78
C LYS A 118 -4.83 3.77 -2.98
N ASN A 119 -5.94 4.19 -3.57
CA ASN A 119 -7.24 4.21 -2.90
C ASN A 119 -7.72 2.81 -2.52
N VAL A 120 -7.60 1.83 -3.42
CA VAL A 120 -7.97 0.44 -3.15
C VAL A 120 -7.14 -0.15 -2.02
N LEU A 121 -5.82 0.00 -2.09
CA LEU A 121 -4.91 -0.49 -1.05
C LEU A 121 -5.19 0.19 0.30
N LYS A 122 -5.45 1.49 0.28
CA LYS A 122 -5.73 2.25 1.48
C LYS A 122 -7.00 1.77 2.18
N GLU A 123 -8.07 1.49 1.44
CA GLU A 123 -9.29 0.92 2.04
C GLU A 123 -9.02 -0.42 2.72
N GLN A 124 -8.23 -1.28 2.08
CA GLN A 124 -7.87 -2.59 2.65
C GLN A 124 -7.04 -2.47 3.93
N TYR A 125 -6.00 -1.63 3.95
CA TYR A 125 -5.15 -1.50 5.13
C TYR A 125 -5.84 -0.75 6.27
N VAL A 126 -6.64 0.26 5.97
CA VAL A 126 -7.47 0.94 6.98
C VAL A 126 -8.46 -0.03 7.62
N GLU A 127 -9.06 -0.93 6.85
CA GLU A 127 -9.94 -1.98 7.39
C GLU A 127 -9.21 -2.88 8.39
N ASN A 128 -7.99 -3.32 8.05
CA ASN A 128 -7.20 -4.15 8.96
C ASN A 128 -6.78 -3.40 10.23
N ILE A 129 -6.33 -2.15 10.10
CA ILE A 129 -5.94 -1.30 11.23
C ILE A 129 -7.10 -1.10 12.21
N ILE A 130 -8.29 -0.73 11.70
CA ILE A 130 -9.46 -0.53 12.54
C ILE A 130 -9.87 -1.82 13.24
N ARG A 131 -9.89 -2.95 12.53
CA ARG A 131 -10.20 -4.25 13.16
C ARG A 131 -9.20 -4.62 14.24
N LEU A 132 -7.91 -4.31 14.06
CA LEU A 132 -6.89 -4.53 15.08
C LEU A 132 -7.06 -3.61 16.29
N TYR A 133 -7.47 -2.35 16.09
CA TYR A 133 -7.83 -1.49 17.23
C TYR A 133 -9.03 -2.03 18.03
N ILE A 134 -10.00 -2.67 17.36
CA ILE A 134 -11.11 -3.36 18.04
C ILE A 134 -10.56 -4.56 18.84
N GLU A 135 -9.77 -5.42 18.19
CA GLU A 135 -9.22 -6.64 18.82
C GLU A 135 -8.31 -6.33 20.02
N LEU A 136 -7.58 -5.22 19.96
CA LEU A 136 -6.69 -4.75 21.02
C LEU A 136 -7.39 -3.88 22.08
N ASP A 137 -8.71 -3.67 22.00
CA ASP A 137 -9.49 -2.81 22.90
C ASP A 137 -8.97 -1.35 22.96
N ARG A 138 -8.49 -0.83 21.82
CA ARG A 138 -7.86 0.49 21.66
C ARG A 138 -8.82 1.53 21.08
N TYR A 139 -9.79 1.93 21.91
CA TYR A 139 -10.84 2.86 21.50
C TYR A 139 -10.30 4.23 21.05
N GLU A 140 -9.43 4.88 21.82
CA GLU A 140 -9.00 6.25 21.52
C GLU A 140 -8.15 6.32 20.25
N GLU A 141 -7.22 5.37 20.06
CA GLU A 141 -6.40 5.28 18.86
C GLU A 141 -7.26 5.02 17.62
N GLY A 142 -8.21 4.08 17.70
CA GLY A 142 -9.12 3.78 16.61
C GLY A 142 -10.03 4.95 16.25
N ARG A 143 -10.57 5.65 17.26
CA ARG A 143 -11.39 6.86 17.08
C ARG A 143 -10.60 7.95 16.36
N LEU A 144 -9.39 8.27 16.84
CA LEU A 144 -8.52 9.27 16.21
C LEU A 144 -8.17 8.88 14.77
N PHE A 145 -7.87 7.62 14.51
CA PHE A 145 -7.54 7.12 13.18
C PHE A 145 -8.73 7.28 12.21
N LEU A 146 -9.96 6.97 12.64
CA LEU A 146 -11.17 7.19 11.84
C LEU A 146 -11.42 8.67 11.54
N GLU A 147 -11.28 9.54 12.54
CA GLU A 147 -11.53 10.98 12.42
C GLU A 147 -10.52 11.68 11.50
N GLN A 148 -9.26 11.25 11.53
CA GLN A 148 -8.19 11.80 10.69
C GLN A 148 -8.21 11.26 9.25
N SER A 149 -8.94 10.17 8.99
CA SER A 149 -9.03 9.59 7.66
C SER A 149 -9.83 10.47 6.69
N ASN A 150 -9.21 10.74 5.54
CA ASN A 150 -9.84 11.38 4.40
C ASN A 150 -10.56 10.39 3.46
N LEU A 151 -10.66 9.10 3.82
CA LEU A 151 -11.50 8.15 3.07
C LEU A 151 -12.98 8.53 3.22
N LYS A 152 -13.70 8.46 2.11
CA LYS A 152 -15.13 8.76 1.99
C LYS A 152 -15.76 7.73 1.06
N SER A 153 -15.87 6.50 1.53
CA SER A 153 -16.53 5.41 0.81
C SER A 153 -17.56 4.72 1.70
N PRO A 154 -18.62 4.13 1.12
CA PRO A 154 -19.62 3.43 1.91
C PRO A 154 -19.00 2.33 2.79
N ARG A 155 -17.97 1.64 2.28
CA ARG A 155 -17.24 0.62 3.04
C ARG A 155 -16.51 1.21 4.25
N PHE A 156 -15.85 2.35 4.08
CA PHE A 156 -15.19 3.04 5.19
C PHE A 156 -16.18 3.52 6.25
N TYR A 157 -17.36 4.00 5.83
CA TYR A 157 -18.40 4.42 6.77
C TYR A 157 -19.02 3.24 7.54
N GLU A 158 -19.28 2.13 6.86
CA GLU A 158 -19.71 0.86 7.47
C GLU A 158 -18.70 0.39 8.52
N LEU A 159 -17.41 0.40 8.18
CA LEU A 159 -16.33 0.05 9.09
C LEU A 159 -16.30 0.93 10.35
N GLY A 160 -16.50 2.25 10.20
CA GLY A 160 -16.60 3.14 11.36
C GLY A 160 -17.82 2.81 12.23
N GLY A 161 -18.95 2.45 11.63
CA GLY A 161 -20.12 1.96 12.35
C GLY A 161 -19.81 0.69 13.14
N ASP A 162 -19.15 -0.29 12.51
CA ASP A 162 -18.72 -1.54 13.15
C ASP A 162 -17.76 -1.28 14.32
N PHE A 163 -16.82 -0.33 14.17
CA PHE A 163 -15.92 0.12 15.23
C PHE A 163 -16.67 0.68 16.44
N TYR A 164 -17.47 1.74 16.28
CA TYR A 164 -18.18 2.36 17.41
C TYR A 164 -19.14 1.38 18.09
N LYS A 165 -19.80 0.52 17.31
CA LYS A 165 -20.66 -0.53 17.84
C LYS A 165 -19.90 -1.51 18.74
N SER A 166 -18.68 -1.90 18.38
CA SER A 166 -17.86 -2.82 19.18
C SER A 166 -17.53 -2.27 20.58
N PHE A 167 -17.47 -0.93 20.71
CA PHE A 167 -17.25 -0.22 21.97
C PHE A 167 -18.54 0.28 22.63
N SER A 168 -19.71 -0.20 22.19
CA SER A 168 -21.03 0.20 22.70
C SER A 168 -21.41 1.68 22.50
N GLU A 169 -20.73 2.38 21.60
CA GLU A 169 -21.03 3.77 21.21
C GLU A 169 -22.14 3.81 20.16
N ASN A 170 -23.33 3.33 20.53
CA ASN A 170 -24.43 3.03 19.60
C ASN A 170 -24.91 4.26 18.80
N ASP A 171 -24.96 5.44 19.41
CA ASP A 171 -25.35 6.68 18.73
C ASP A 171 -24.34 7.05 17.64
N LEU A 172 -23.04 6.94 17.93
CA LEU A 172 -21.98 7.18 16.94
C LEU A 172 -21.98 6.09 15.86
N ALA A 173 -22.17 4.82 16.25
CA ALA A 173 -22.28 3.73 15.30
C ALA A 173 -23.40 3.99 14.28
N ASN A 174 -24.59 4.38 14.75
CA ASN A 174 -25.73 4.71 13.91
C ASN A 174 -25.44 5.90 12.98
N GLN A 175 -24.78 6.97 13.46
CA GLN A 175 -24.36 8.09 12.61
C GLN A 175 -23.41 7.66 11.47
N TRP A 176 -22.51 6.71 11.73
CA TRP A 176 -21.59 6.20 10.72
C TRP A 176 -22.28 5.26 9.73
N TYR A 177 -23.17 4.38 10.19
CA TYR A 177 -23.99 3.56 9.29
C TYR A 177 -24.90 4.42 8.40
N ASP A 178 -25.47 5.51 8.92
CA ASP A 178 -26.29 6.43 8.11
C ASP A 178 -25.47 7.09 6.99
N LYS A 179 -24.23 7.50 7.26
CA LYS A 179 -23.32 7.97 6.20
C LYS A 179 -23.05 6.91 5.12
N ALA A 180 -22.99 5.63 5.51
CA ALA A 180 -22.84 4.55 4.55
C ALA A 180 -24.10 4.39 3.68
N LEU A 181 -25.29 4.46 4.29
CA LEU A 181 -26.59 4.36 3.61
C LEU A 181 -26.89 5.51 2.66
N ASP A 182 -26.36 6.71 2.94
CA ASP A 182 -26.45 7.89 2.07
C ASP A 182 -25.59 7.79 0.80
N SER A 183 -24.74 6.76 0.69
CA SER A 183 -23.90 6.53 -0.50
C SER A 183 -24.66 5.80 -1.62
N ASP A 184 -24.09 5.81 -2.83
CA ASP A 184 -24.65 5.10 -3.99
C ASP A 184 -24.48 3.57 -3.85
N LEU A 185 -25.40 2.95 -3.11
CA LEU A 185 -25.45 1.52 -2.81
C LEU A 185 -26.71 0.89 -3.40
N ASN A 186 -26.63 -0.38 -3.79
CA ASN A 186 -27.81 -1.13 -4.15
C ASN A 186 -28.63 -1.52 -2.89
N GLU A 187 -29.91 -1.86 -3.09
CA GLU A 187 -30.82 -2.18 -1.98
C GLU A 187 -30.36 -3.38 -1.14
N THR A 188 -29.67 -4.36 -1.72
CA THR A 188 -29.11 -5.48 -0.95
C THR A 188 -28.03 -5.01 0.02
N GLN A 189 -27.14 -4.12 -0.43
CA GLN A 189 -26.09 -3.54 0.41
C GLN A 189 -26.68 -2.67 1.52
N LYS A 190 -27.69 -1.84 1.21
CA LYS A 190 -28.39 -1.04 2.22
C LYS A 190 -29.03 -1.91 3.29
N ASN A 191 -29.76 -2.95 2.89
CA ASN A 191 -30.37 -3.89 3.84
C ASN A 191 -29.34 -4.56 4.76
N LEU A 192 -28.16 -4.92 4.23
CA LEU A 192 -27.09 -5.49 5.06
C LEU A 192 -26.56 -4.50 6.10
N ILE A 193 -26.43 -3.22 5.75
CA ILE A 193 -26.01 -2.17 6.69
C ILE A 193 -27.11 -1.91 7.73
N GLU A 194 -28.38 -1.85 7.33
CA GLU A 194 -29.50 -1.68 8.26
C GLU A 194 -29.57 -2.79 9.31
N LEU A 195 -29.31 -4.05 8.92
CA LEU A 195 -29.26 -5.18 9.85
C LEU A 195 -28.13 -5.07 10.89
N LYS A 196 -27.09 -4.28 10.63
CA LYS A 196 -25.98 -4.06 11.55
C LYS A 196 -26.26 -2.98 12.58
N LYS A 197 -27.15 -2.03 12.29
CA LYS A 197 -27.44 -0.88 13.16
C LYS A 197 -27.88 -1.33 14.56
N PRO A 198 -27.29 -0.80 15.65
CA PRO A 198 -27.84 -0.96 16.99
C PRO A 198 -29.28 -0.46 17.05
N PHE A 199 -30.14 -1.15 17.80
CA PHE A 199 -31.46 -0.63 18.13
C PHE A 199 -31.28 0.61 19.01
N ASN A 200 -32.01 1.68 18.69
CA ASN A 200 -32.14 2.79 19.63
C ASN A 200 -32.99 2.28 20.81
N GLU A 201 -32.40 2.19 22.00
CA GLU A 201 -33.14 1.93 23.24
C GLU A 201 -34.02 3.12 23.64
#